data_AF-A0A5C6SW93-F1
#
_entry.id   AF-A0A5C6SW93-F1
#
_cell.length_a   1.000
_cell.length_b   1.000
_cell.length_c   1.000
_cell.angle_alpha   90.00
_cell.angle_beta   90.00
_cell.angle_gamma   90.00
#
_symmetry.space_group_name_H-M   'P 1'
#
loop_
_entity.id
_entity.type
_entity.pdbx_description
1 polymer ?
#
loop_
_entity_poly.entity_id
_entity_poly.type
_entity_poly.pdbx_seq_one_letter_code
_entity_poly.pdbx_strand_id
1 'polypeptide(L)'
;MGFSELAIYTLGLACIARSIMAFTNPQAEYALNGLKHTATSKDDPSSAPIYMLGTWEVSVGILLLVHQVNGNSTGVTTLLGLMSLYKAGVAILLWKIGSSMSKVAGNVATAVLFLTWAVLKS
;
A
#
# COMPACT_ATOMS: atom_id res chain seq x y z
N MET A 1 11.45 -5.71 21.79
CA MET A 1 11.16 -5.41 20.38
C MET A 1 11.38 -3.92 20.18
N GLY A 2 12.25 -3.54 19.25
CA GLY A 2 12.55 -2.13 18.97
C GLY A 2 11.37 -1.45 18.26
N PHE A 3 11.28 -0.12 18.36
CA PHE A 3 10.22 0.66 17.68
C PHE A 3 10.17 0.38 16.16
N SER A 4 11.33 0.27 15.50
CA SER A 4 11.38 -0.03 14.07
C SER A 4 10.83 -1.42 13.74
N GLU A 5 11.09 -2.42 14.57
CA GLU A 5 10.56 -3.77 14.37
C GLU A 5 9.03 -3.77 14.51
N LEU A 6 8.52 -3.10 15.55
CA LEU A 6 7.08 -2.94 15.76
C LEU A 6 6.42 -2.25 14.58
N ALA A 7 7.03 -1.19 14.07
CA ALA A 7 6.50 -0.46 12.93
C ALA A 7 6.46 -1.32 11.65
N ILE A 8 7.44 -2.20 11.40
CA ILE A 8 7.41 -3.14 10.26
C ILE A 8 6.32 -4.21 10.44
N TYR A 9 6.17 -4.78 11.65
CA TYR A 9 5.08 -5.73 11.92
C TYR A 9 3.72 -5.08 11.74
N THR A 10 3.52 -3.87 12.28
CA THR A 10 2.29 -3.10 12.12
C THR A 10 2.03 -2.77 10.66
N LEU A 11 3.05 -2.39 9.89
CA LEU A 11 2.91 -2.12 8.46
C LEU A 11 2.47 -3.37 7.69
N GLY A 12 3.13 -4.51 7.91
CA GLY A 12 2.78 -5.77 7.26
C GLY A 12 1.35 -6.22 7.57
N LEU A 13 0.93 -6.13 8.84
CA LEU A 13 -0.44 -6.43 9.26
C LEU A 13 -1.46 -5.44 8.67
N ALA A 14 -1.12 -4.15 8.59
CA ALA A 14 -1.98 -3.13 7.99
C ALA A 14 -2.22 -3.40 6.50
N CYS A 15 -1.20 -3.82 5.76
CA CYS A 15 -1.34 -4.23 4.35
C CYS A 15 -2.30 -5.42 4.21
N ILE A 16 -2.18 -6.43 5.05
CA ILE A 16 -3.12 -7.59 5.06
C ILE A 16 -4.55 -7.13 5.37
N ALA A 17 -4.73 -6.28 6.38
CA ALA A 17 -6.04 -5.74 6.74
C ALA A 17 -6.67 -4.94 5.58
N ARG A 18 -5.87 -4.12 4.88
CA ARG A 18 -6.30 -3.39 3.68
C ARG A 18 -6.70 -4.33 2.55
N SER A 19 -5.97 -5.42 2.34
CA SER A 19 -6.37 -6.46 1.38
C SER A 19 -7.72 -7.07 1.72
N ILE A 20 -7.98 -7.42 2.99
CA ILE A 20 -9.27 -7.97 3.41
C ILE A 20 -10.40 -6.98 3.09
N MET A 21 -10.21 -5.69 3.37
CA MET A 21 -11.19 -4.65 3.02
C MET A 21 -11.40 -4.52 1.51
N ALA A 22 -10.33 -4.62 0.71
CA ALA A 22 -10.43 -4.61 -0.75
C ALA A 22 -11.28 -5.75 -1.31
N PHE A 23 -11.19 -6.95 -0.74
CA PHE A 23 -11.99 -8.11 -1.19
C PHE A 23 -13.43 -8.14 -0.63
N THR A 24 -13.67 -7.48 0.51
CA THR A 24 -14.99 -7.49 1.18
C THR A 24 -15.85 -6.29 0.84
N ASN A 25 -15.25 -5.13 0.59
CA ASN A 25 -15.94 -3.88 0.28
C ASN A 25 -15.13 -3.00 -0.70
N PRO A 26 -15.00 -3.41 -1.97
CA PRO A 26 -14.20 -2.68 -2.95
C PRO A 26 -14.73 -1.26 -3.24
N GLN A 27 -16.03 -1.02 -3.07
CA GLN A 27 -16.64 0.30 -3.28
C GLN A 27 -16.13 1.32 -2.25
N ALA A 28 -16.04 0.94 -0.97
CA ALA A 28 -15.45 1.81 0.04
C ALA A 28 -13.98 2.11 -0.27
N GLU A 29 -13.25 1.13 -0.80
CA GLU A 29 -11.85 1.28 -1.16
C GLU A 29 -11.62 2.25 -2.33
N TYR A 30 -12.52 2.34 -3.30
CA TYR A 30 -12.42 3.34 -4.36
C TYR A 30 -12.37 4.76 -3.79
N ALA A 31 -13.33 5.12 -2.93
CA ALA A 31 -13.37 6.43 -2.29
C ALA A 31 -12.12 6.68 -1.41
N LEU A 32 -11.69 5.67 -0.66
CA LEU A 32 -10.48 5.77 0.17
C LEU A 32 -9.21 6.00 -0.65
N ASN A 33 -9.13 5.44 -1.85
CA ASN A 33 -7.99 5.61 -2.75
C ASN A 33 -8.14 6.83 -3.69
N GLY A 34 -9.23 7.60 -3.58
CA GLY A 34 -9.46 8.79 -4.41
C GLY A 34 -9.80 8.44 -5.87
N LEU A 35 -10.30 7.25 -6.10
CA LEU A 35 -10.66 6.73 -7.40
C LEU A 35 -12.17 6.85 -7.60
N LYS A 36 -12.59 7.34 -8.76
CA LYS A 36 -13.99 7.31 -9.16
C LYS A 36 -14.33 5.92 -9.69
N HIS A 37 -15.51 5.40 -9.38
CA HIS A 37 -15.98 4.11 -9.87
C HIS A 37 -17.47 4.13 -10.17
N THR A 38 -17.90 3.18 -10.99
CA THR A 38 -19.31 2.88 -11.26
C THR A 38 -19.74 1.55 -10.63
N ALA A 39 -18.84 0.86 -9.91
CA ALA A 39 -19.14 -0.43 -9.29
C ALA A 39 -20.33 -0.32 -8.33
N THR A 40 -21.36 -1.12 -8.58
CA THR A 40 -22.59 -1.14 -7.76
C THR A 40 -22.57 -2.26 -6.72
N SER A 41 -21.82 -3.33 -6.98
CA SER A 41 -21.62 -4.46 -6.08
C SER A 41 -20.15 -4.90 -6.09
N LYS A 42 -19.77 -5.76 -5.14
CA LYS A 42 -18.42 -6.33 -5.10
C LYS A 42 -18.15 -7.22 -6.32
N ASP A 43 -19.15 -7.91 -6.82
CA ASP A 43 -19.00 -8.85 -7.94
C ASP A 43 -18.99 -8.13 -9.30
N ASP A 44 -19.10 -6.80 -9.32
CA ASP A 44 -18.99 -5.98 -10.51
C ASP A 44 -17.57 -6.06 -11.09
N PRO A 45 -17.40 -6.33 -12.41
CA PRO A 45 -16.10 -6.37 -13.07
C PRO A 45 -15.28 -5.08 -12.89
N SER A 46 -15.94 -3.94 -12.72
CA SER A 46 -15.28 -2.68 -12.44
C SER A 46 -14.61 -2.65 -11.06
N SER A 47 -14.78 -3.65 -10.18
CA SER A 47 -14.02 -3.80 -8.92
C SER A 47 -12.62 -4.39 -9.11
N ALA A 48 -12.28 -4.89 -10.31
CA ALA A 48 -11.00 -5.56 -10.58
C ALA A 48 -9.74 -4.75 -10.18
N PRO A 49 -9.64 -3.42 -10.43
CA PRO A 49 -8.51 -2.61 -9.96
C PRO A 49 -8.29 -2.66 -8.44
N ILE A 50 -9.38 -2.68 -7.66
CA ILE A 50 -9.30 -2.78 -6.20
C ILE A 50 -8.88 -4.16 -5.75
N TYR A 51 -9.31 -5.22 -6.44
CA TYR A 51 -8.83 -6.57 -6.17
C TYR A 51 -7.34 -6.73 -6.48
N MET A 52 -6.85 -6.14 -7.58
CA MET A 52 -5.42 -6.10 -7.88
C MET A 52 -4.63 -5.36 -6.80
N LEU A 53 -5.16 -4.24 -6.30
CA LEU A 53 -4.58 -3.53 -5.15
C LEU A 53 -4.59 -4.40 -3.89
N GLY A 54 -5.68 -5.13 -3.62
CA GLY A 54 -5.78 -6.06 -2.51
C GLY A 54 -4.70 -7.15 -2.59
N THR A 55 -4.57 -7.80 -3.75
CA THR A 55 -3.51 -8.80 -4.02
C THR A 55 -2.12 -8.21 -3.78
N TRP A 56 -1.84 -7.01 -4.27
CA TRP A 56 -0.57 -6.32 -4.02
C TRP A 56 -0.30 -6.15 -2.52
N GLU A 57 -1.26 -5.59 -1.78
CA GLU A 57 -1.11 -5.30 -0.36
C GLU A 57 -0.89 -6.59 0.46
N VAL A 58 -1.65 -7.67 0.21
CA VAL A 58 -1.42 -8.94 0.93
C VAL A 58 -0.07 -9.55 0.57
N SER A 59 0.35 -9.50 -0.70
CA SER A 59 1.66 -10.04 -1.11
C SER A 59 2.81 -9.31 -0.42
N VAL A 60 2.82 -7.97 -0.46
CA VAL A 60 3.87 -7.18 0.19
C VAL A 60 3.79 -7.30 1.72
N GLY A 61 2.59 -7.33 2.29
CA GLY A 61 2.38 -7.49 3.74
C GLY A 61 2.94 -8.81 4.26
N ILE A 62 2.65 -9.93 3.59
CA ILE A 62 3.19 -11.25 3.94
C ILE A 62 4.72 -11.24 3.79
N LEU A 63 5.26 -10.72 2.69
CA LEU A 63 6.70 -10.67 2.48
C LEU A 63 7.41 -9.83 3.55
N LEU A 64 6.85 -8.68 3.94
CA LEU A 64 7.37 -7.85 5.05
C LEU A 64 7.44 -8.65 6.35
N LEU A 65 6.36 -9.35 6.71
CA LEU A 65 6.32 -10.16 7.92
C LEU A 65 7.33 -11.31 7.87
N VAL A 66 7.42 -12.01 6.75
CA VAL A 66 8.38 -13.12 6.56
C VAL A 66 9.81 -12.62 6.70
N HIS A 67 10.18 -11.54 6.02
CA HIS A 67 11.53 -10.99 6.13
C HIS A 67 11.83 -10.47 7.54
N GLN A 68 10.85 -9.83 8.19
CA GLN A 68 10.99 -9.34 9.56
C GLN A 68 11.19 -10.46 10.59
N VAL A 69 10.41 -11.55 10.51
CA VAL A 69 10.54 -12.72 11.41
C VAL A 69 11.89 -13.42 11.23
N ASN A 70 12.42 -13.45 10.01
CA ASN A 70 13.72 -14.04 9.71
C ASN A 70 14.91 -13.09 9.98
N GLY A 71 14.67 -11.89 10.51
CA GLY A 71 15.74 -10.89 10.72
C GLY A 71 16.41 -10.40 9.44
N ASN A 72 15.78 -10.60 8.27
CA ASN A 72 16.32 -10.23 6.97
C ASN A 72 16.06 -8.75 6.66
N SER A 73 16.91 -7.89 7.21
CA SER A 73 16.84 -6.43 7.06
C SER A 73 16.96 -5.97 5.60
N THR A 74 17.77 -6.65 4.78
CA THR A 74 17.91 -6.34 3.34
C THR A 74 16.59 -6.56 2.60
N GLY A 75 15.87 -7.63 2.91
CA GLY A 75 14.55 -7.91 2.34
C GLY A 75 13.51 -6.86 2.73
N VAL A 76 13.46 -6.49 4.01
CA VAL A 76 12.58 -5.41 4.51
C VAL A 76 12.89 -4.09 3.79
N THR A 77 14.16 -3.73 3.69
CA THR A 77 14.62 -2.50 3.01
C THR A 77 14.22 -2.47 1.54
N THR A 78 14.39 -3.60 0.84
CA THR A 78 14.01 -3.75 -0.57
C THR A 78 12.50 -3.55 -0.75
N LEU A 79 11.69 -4.14 0.13
CA LEU A 79 10.23 -4.00 0.09
C LEU A 79 9.78 -2.56 0.38
N LEU A 80 10.40 -1.87 1.34
CA LEU A 80 10.13 -0.45 1.60
C LEU A 80 10.46 0.40 0.37
N GLY A 81 11.59 0.15 -0.31
CA GLY A 81 11.93 0.81 -1.56
C GLY A 81 10.90 0.58 -2.66
N LEU A 82 10.45 -0.68 -2.82
CA LEU A 82 9.41 -1.03 -3.79
C LEU A 82 8.06 -0.37 -3.46
N MET A 83 7.66 -0.34 -2.19
CA MET A 83 6.44 0.35 -1.73
C MET A 83 6.53 1.86 -1.97
N SER A 84 7.71 2.46 -1.81
CA SER A 84 7.93 3.87 -2.13
C SER A 84 7.64 4.15 -3.61
N LEU A 85 8.24 3.36 -4.51
CA LEU A 85 8.01 3.47 -5.96
C LEU A 85 6.54 3.30 -6.32
N TYR A 86 5.88 2.31 -5.72
CA TYR A 86 4.45 2.08 -5.90
C TYR A 86 3.63 3.32 -5.50
N LYS A 87 3.88 3.90 -4.31
CA LYS A 87 3.16 5.09 -3.83
C LYS A 87 3.45 6.32 -4.67
N ALA A 88 4.67 6.50 -5.16
CA ALA A 88 4.99 7.56 -6.12
C ALA A 88 4.22 7.39 -7.43
N GLY A 89 4.15 6.17 -7.97
CA GLY A 89 3.35 5.85 -9.15
C GLY A 89 1.86 6.12 -8.96
N VAL A 90 1.30 5.74 -7.80
CA VAL A 90 -0.09 6.05 -7.43
C VAL A 90 -0.31 7.56 -7.36
N ALA A 91 0.61 8.33 -6.77
CA ALA A 91 0.50 9.79 -6.72
C ALA A 91 0.45 10.41 -8.12
N ILE A 92 1.32 9.96 -9.03
CA ILE A 92 1.33 10.41 -10.43
C ILE A 92 0.00 10.06 -11.12
N LEU A 93 -0.49 8.83 -10.96
CA LEU A 93 -1.77 8.39 -11.50
C LEU A 93 -2.92 9.27 -11.00
N LEU A 94 -3.02 9.47 -9.69
CA LEU A 94 -4.08 10.26 -9.06
C LEU A 94 -4.07 11.72 -9.53
N TRP A 95 -2.89 12.30 -9.72
CA TRP A 95 -2.78 13.63 -10.33
C TRP A 95 -3.31 13.62 -11.77
N LYS A 96 -2.88 12.65 -12.60
CA LYS A 96 -3.28 12.58 -14.02
C LYS A 96 -4.78 12.41 -14.22
N ILE A 97 -5.46 11.69 -13.33
CA ILE A 97 -6.93 11.49 -13.41
C ILE A 97 -7.74 12.60 -12.71
N GLY A 98 -7.08 13.65 -12.21
CA GLY A 98 -7.75 14.77 -11.53
C GLY A 98 -8.39 14.38 -10.20
N SER A 99 -7.77 13.50 -9.43
CA SER A 99 -8.20 13.16 -8.08
C SER A 99 -7.93 14.31 -7.08
N SER A 100 -8.41 14.17 -5.85
CA SER A 100 -8.18 15.14 -4.79
C SER A 100 -6.69 15.33 -4.51
N MET A 101 -6.25 16.59 -4.42
CA MET A 101 -4.86 16.93 -4.08
C MET A 101 -4.43 16.39 -2.71
N SER A 102 -5.36 16.21 -1.76
CA SER A 102 -5.02 15.60 -0.47
C SER A 102 -4.60 14.12 -0.61
N LYS A 103 -5.19 13.39 -1.57
CA LYS A 103 -4.83 12.00 -1.85
C LYS A 103 -3.50 11.90 -2.60
N VAL A 104 -3.25 12.81 -3.53
CA VAL A 104 -1.95 12.93 -4.21
C VAL A 104 -0.85 13.20 -3.18
N ALA A 105 -1.02 14.24 -2.35
CA ALA A 105 -0.05 14.62 -1.33
C ALA A 105 0.19 13.50 -0.30
N GLY A 106 -0.86 12.80 0.13
CA GLY A 106 -0.74 11.65 1.03
C GLY A 106 0.15 10.54 0.45
N ASN A 107 -0.04 10.19 -0.83
CA ASN A 107 0.79 9.17 -1.48
C ASN A 107 2.24 9.65 -1.68
N VAL A 108 2.46 10.93 -2.02
CA VAL A 108 3.83 11.49 -2.08
C VAL A 108 4.52 11.42 -0.72
N ALA A 109 3.82 11.83 0.35
CA ALA A 109 4.35 11.79 1.70
C ALA A 109 4.71 10.36 2.13
N THR A 110 3.84 9.38 1.85
CA THR A 110 4.12 7.96 2.11
C THR A 110 5.30 7.46 1.28
N ALA A 111 5.40 7.84 0.00
CA ALA A 111 6.52 7.45 -0.86
C ALA A 111 7.86 7.96 -0.31
N VAL A 112 7.92 9.24 0.07
CA VAL A 112 9.11 9.85 0.67
C VAL A 112 9.47 9.19 2.00
N LEU A 113 8.47 8.90 2.85
CA LEU A 113 8.69 8.22 4.12
C LEU A 113 9.31 6.83 3.92
N PHE A 114 8.76 6.02 3.02
CA PHE A 114 9.29 4.69 2.74
C PHE A 114 10.67 4.73 2.09
N LEU A 115 10.93 5.66 1.17
CA LEU A 115 12.25 5.83 0.56
C LEU A 115 13.29 6.24 1.60
N THR A 116 12.94 7.22 2.43
CA THR A 116 13.82 7.74 3.47
C THR A 116 14.15 6.63 4.46
N TRP A 117 13.16 5.84 4.86
CA TRP A 117 13.40 4.68 5.72
C TRP A 117 14.33 3.68 5.01
N ALA A 118 14.04 3.29 3.77
CA ALA A 118 14.86 2.35 3.02
C ALA A 118 16.32 2.80 2.88
N VAL A 119 16.58 4.10 2.66
CA VAL A 119 17.94 4.64 2.47
C VAL A 119 18.68 4.90 3.79
N LEU A 120 17.99 5.30 4.85
CA LEU A 120 18.62 5.67 6.12
C LEU A 120 18.78 4.49 7.10
N LYS A 121 18.08 3.37 6.85
CA LYS A 121 18.18 2.13 7.64
C LYS A 121 18.81 0.96 6.87
N SER A 122 19.25 1.18 5.62
CA SER A 122 20.09 0.24 4.88
C SER A 122 21.51 0.18 5.43
#